data_AF-A0A819N5A6-F1
#
_entry.id   AF-A0A819N5A6-F1
#
_cell.length_a   1.000
_cell.length_b   1.000
_cell.length_c   1.000
_cell.angle_alpha   90.00
_cell.angle_beta   90.00
_cell.angle_gamma   90.00
#
_symmetry.space_group_name_H-M   'P 1'
#
loop_
_entity.id
_entity.type
_entity.pdbx_description
1 polymer ?
#
loop_
_entity_poly.entity_id
_entity_poly.type
_entity_poly.pdbx_seq_one_letter_code
_entity_poly.pdbx_strand_id
1 'polypeptide(L)'
;VFPEIFSNQAEQLTQIIHQIFFNCLNDQDTKVRYTAATSFAAYLKHNCENTQLLNIYRDCLPCLISTITQSLTDSNDDTVLKALINIAENTAKYLRPAIDNIFKLCLETIKKKGEFEESRRHLALEVLITLSETASGMVRKVKKQYLDELGKNKIKFYFLFFK
;
A
#
# COMPACT_ATOMS: atom_id res chain seq x y z
N VAL A 1 -6.45 -33.31 22.10
CA VAL A 1 -7.23 -32.37 22.95
C VAL A 1 -6.54 -31.01 23.12
N PHE A 2 -5.22 -30.93 23.33
CA PHE A 2 -4.54 -29.63 23.49
C PHE A 2 -4.43 -28.75 22.21
N PRO A 3 -4.24 -29.27 20.97
CA PRO A 3 -4.08 -28.42 19.78
C PRO A 3 -5.34 -27.65 19.35
N GLU A 4 -6.53 -28.22 19.61
CA GLU A 4 -7.81 -27.67 19.16
C GLU A 4 -8.23 -26.42 19.95
N ILE A 5 -7.85 -26.32 21.23
CA ILE A 5 -8.21 -25.17 22.05
C ILE A 5 -7.36 -23.94 21.65
N PHE A 6 -6.07 -24.13 21.36
CA PHE A 6 -5.18 -23.04 20.94
C PHE A 6 -5.47 -22.57 19.51
N SER A 7 -5.86 -23.46 18.60
CA SER A 7 -6.27 -23.09 17.23
C SER A 7 -7.54 -22.26 17.22
N ASN A 8 -8.57 -22.66 17.98
CA ASN A 8 -9.81 -21.88 18.10
C ASN A 8 -9.58 -20.47 18.66
N GLN A 9 -8.69 -20.33 19.65
CA GLN A 9 -8.36 -19.00 20.21
C GLN A 9 -7.58 -18.14 19.22
N ALA A 10 -6.62 -18.70 18.48
CA ALA A 10 -5.85 -17.97 17.47
C ALA A 10 -6.73 -17.49 16.30
N GLU A 11 -7.68 -18.32 15.87
CA GLU A 11 -8.68 -17.95 14.85
C GLU A 11 -9.61 -16.83 15.35
N GLN A 12 -10.11 -16.94 16.58
CA GLN A 12 -10.94 -15.91 17.19
C GLN A 12 -10.19 -14.57 17.33
N LEU A 13 -8.93 -14.60 17.79
CA LEU A 13 -8.10 -13.39 17.88
C LEU A 13 -7.87 -12.76 16.51
N THR A 14 -7.64 -13.58 15.48
CA THR A 14 -7.47 -13.09 14.10
C THR A 14 -8.72 -12.35 13.61
N GLN A 15 -9.91 -12.88 13.90
CA GLN A 15 -11.18 -12.22 13.55
C GLN A 15 -11.39 -10.91 14.31
N ILE A 16 -11.07 -10.87 15.61
CA ILE A 16 -11.18 -9.64 16.43
C ILE A 16 -10.23 -8.56 15.91
N ILE A 17 -8.96 -8.91 15.66
CA ILE A 17 -7.97 -7.97 15.13
C ILE A 17 -8.39 -7.47 13.74
N HIS A 18 -8.96 -8.35 12.91
CA HIS A 18 -9.49 -7.97 11.61
C HIS A 18 -10.60 -6.92 11.74
N GLN A 19 -11.59 -7.15 12.61
CA GLN A 19 -12.67 -6.19 12.86
C GLN A 19 -12.15 -4.85 13.36
N ILE A 20 -11.14 -4.86 14.24
CA ILE A 20 -10.51 -3.62 14.73
C ILE A 20 -9.88 -2.85 13.57
N PHE A 21 -9.05 -3.50 12.74
CA PHE A 21 -8.43 -2.83 11.60
C PHE A 21 -9.46 -2.34 10.60
N PHE A 22 -10.46 -3.15 10.26
CA PHE A 22 -11.51 -2.80 9.32
C PHE A 22 -12.28 -1.57 9.79
N ASN A 23 -12.68 -1.53 11.07
CA ASN A 23 -13.40 -0.40 11.64
C ASN A 23 -12.53 0.86 11.70
N CYS A 24 -11.29 0.76 12.20
CA CYS A 24 -10.42 1.93 12.34
C CYS A 24 -9.98 2.51 10.99
N LEU A 25 -9.83 1.69 9.94
CA LEU A 25 -9.55 2.18 8.58
C LEU A 25 -10.76 2.87 7.93
N ASN A 26 -11.97 2.61 8.43
CA ASN A 26 -13.22 3.24 7.99
C ASN A 26 -13.75 4.28 8.98
N ASP A 27 -12.96 4.63 10.00
CA ASP A 27 -13.35 5.61 11.02
C ASP A 27 -13.58 6.99 10.37
N GLN A 28 -14.41 7.83 10.99
CA GLN A 28 -14.65 9.20 10.52
C GLN A 28 -13.45 10.11 10.81
N ASP A 29 -12.70 9.86 11.88
CA ASP A 29 -11.51 10.60 12.23
C ASP A 29 -10.30 10.16 11.38
N THR A 30 -9.76 11.10 10.61
CA THR A 30 -8.56 10.90 9.78
C THR A 30 -7.36 10.42 10.60
N LYS A 31 -7.19 10.90 11.85
CA LYS A 31 -6.07 10.48 12.71
C LYS A 31 -6.17 9.00 13.08
N VAL A 32 -7.39 8.52 13.35
CA VAL A 32 -7.65 7.10 13.61
C VAL A 32 -7.32 6.28 12.37
N ARG A 33 -7.79 6.70 11.19
CA ARG A 33 -7.46 6.04 9.92
C ARG A 33 -5.96 5.98 9.64
N TYR A 34 -5.22 7.07 9.88
CA TYR A 34 -3.77 7.12 9.64
C TYR A 34 -2.99 6.24 10.61
N THR A 35 -3.39 6.25 11.90
CA THR A 35 -2.83 5.36 12.92
C THR A 35 -3.13 3.90 12.58
N ALA A 36 -4.34 3.61 12.09
CA ALA A 36 -4.72 2.28 11.64
C ALA A 36 -3.90 1.84 10.43
N ALA A 37 -3.72 2.69 9.41
CA ALA A 37 -2.95 2.37 8.21
C ALA A 37 -1.47 2.07 8.51
N THR A 38 -0.84 2.88 9.37
CA THR A 38 0.54 2.69 9.81
C THR A 38 0.71 1.41 10.65
N SER A 39 -0.19 1.19 11.62
CA SER A 39 -0.20 -0.04 12.43
C SER A 39 -0.47 -1.28 11.59
N PHE A 40 -1.37 -1.16 10.62
CA PHE A 40 -1.74 -2.24 9.71
C PHE A 40 -0.59 -2.61 8.78
N ALA A 41 0.17 -1.64 8.27
CA ALA A 41 1.40 -1.91 7.51
C ALA A 41 2.41 -2.71 8.33
N ALA A 42 2.64 -2.33 9.60
CA ALA A 42 3.51 -3.08 10.50
C ALA A 42 2.99 -4.50 10.78
N TYR A 43 1.68 -4.65 10.97
CA TYR A 43 1.04 -5.96 11.16
C TYR A 43 1.17 -6.87 9.92
N LEU A 44 0.95 -6.33 8.71
CA LEU A 44 1.15 -7.06 7.46
C LEU A 44 2.61 -7.50 7.29
N LYS A 45 3.56 -6.61 7.59
CA LYS A 45 5.00 -6.94 7.57
C LYS A 45 5.34 -8.09 8.52
N HIS A 46 4.81 -8.06 9.74
CA HIS A 46 5.04 -9.13 10.71
C HIS A 46 4.48 -10.49 10.24
N ASN A 47 3.39 -10.47 9.47
CA ASN A 47 2.69 -11.66 8.99
C ASN A 47 2.91 -11.93 7.49
N CYS A 48 3.98 -11.40 6.89
CA CYS A 48 4.13 -11.37 5.44
C CYS A 48 4.20 -12.77 4.79
N GLU A 49 4.63 -13.79 5.52
CA GLU A 49 4.68 -15.18 5.05
C GLU A 49 3.30 -15.88 5.07
N ASN A 50 2.41 -15.45 5.97
CA ASN A 50 1.09 -16.06 6.17
C ASN A 50 0.09 -15.62 5.08
N THR A 51 0.10 -16.35 3.97
CA THR A 51 -0.73 -16.01 2.80
C THR A 51 -2.23 -16.15 3.06
N GLN A 52 -2.65 -17.05 3.96
CA GLN A 52 -4.06 -17.18 4.36
C GLN A 52 -4.52 -15.92 5.10
N LEU A 53 -3.74 -15.44 6.07
CA LEU A 53 -4.01 -14.20 6.78
C LEU A 53 -4.07 -13.02 5.81
N LEU A 54 -3.08 -12.87 4.91
CA LEU A 54 -3.10 -11.79 3.92
C LEU A 54 -4.32 -11.83 3.00
N ASN A 55 -4.93 -13.00 2.79
CA ASN A 55 -6.16 -13.14 2.03
C ASN A 55 -7.40 -12.72 2.82
N ILE A 56 -7.45 -13.01 4.13
CA ILE A 56 -8.54 -12.56 5.03
C ILE A 56 -8.63 -11.04 5.00
N TYR A 57 -7.49 -10.36 5.08
CA TYR A 57 -7.43 -8.91 5.16
C TYR A 57 -7.61 -8.17 3.81
N ARG A 58 -7.92 -8.87 2.72
CA ARG A 58 -8.04 -8.24 1.38
C ARG A 58 -9.17 -7.23 1.29
N ASP A 59 -10.21 -7.42 2.09
CA ASP A 59 -11.35 -6.53 2.21
C ASP A 59 -10.98 -5.17 2.85
N CYS A 60 -9.87 -5.08 3.58
CA CYS A 60 -9.31 -3.82 4.08
C CYS A 60 -8.54 -3.04 3.01
N LEU A 61 -8.24 -3.63 1.85
CA LEU A 61 -7.43 -2.96 0.83
C LEU A 61 -8.11 -1.70 0.27
N PRO A 62 -9.43 -1.67 -0.05
CA PRO A 62 -10.10 -0.47 -0.54
C PRO A 62 -10.04 0.71 0.45
N CYS A 63 -10.31 0.50 1.74
CA CYS A 63 -10.25 1.58 2.74
C CYS A 63 -8.81 2.05 3.00
N LEU A 64 -7.83 1.13 2.94
CA LEU A 64 -6.41 1.51 2.97
C LEU A 64 -6.04 2.41 1.77
N ILE A 65 -6.45 2.06 0.55
CA ILE A 65 -6.20 2.88 -0.65
C ILE A 65 -6.87 4.25 -0.52
N SER A 66 -8.13 4.30 -0.04
CA SER A 66 -8.81 5.58 0.21
C SER A 66 -8.03 6.47 1.21
N THR A 67 -7.51 5.85 2.27
CA THR A 67 -6.70 6.56 3.29
C THR A 67 -5.40 7.09 2.69
N ILE A 68 -4.73 6.29 1.84
CA ILE A 68 -3.54 6.72 1.10
C ILE A 68 -3.86 7.90 0.18
N THR A 69 -4.94 7.82 -0.60
CA THR A 69 -5.35 8.88 -1.51
C THR A 69 -5.59 10.19 -0.76
N GLN A 70 -6.26 10.14 0.39
CA GLN A 70 -6.46 11.32 1.23
C GLN A 70 -5.13 11.88 1.75
N SER A 71 -4.20 11.02 2.21
CA SER A 71 -2.90 11.44 2.76
C SER A 71 -1.97 12.12 1.75
N LEU A 72 -2.24 11.99 0.45
CA LEU A 72 -1.51 12.74 -0.58
C LEU A 72 -1.83 14.23 -0.54
N THR A 73 -3.05 14.58 -0.12
CA THR A 73 -3.52 15.98 -0.03
C THR A 73 -3.29 16.63 1.33
N ASP A 74 -2.97 15.83 2.35
CA ASP A 74 -2.63 16.32 3.68
C ASP A 74 -1.14 16.68 3.74
N SER A 75 -0.82 17.97 3.87
CA SER A 75 0.56 18.44 3.89
C SER A 75 1.32 18.06 5.16
N ASN A 76 0.63 17.84 6.28
CA ASN A 76 1.27 17.77 7.61
C ASN A 76 1.71 16.38 8.03
N ASP A 77 1.16 15.32 7.43
CA ASP A 77 1.42 13.94 7.87
C ASP A 77 1.74 13.02 6.69
N ASP A 78 2.99 12.54 6.62
CA ASP A 78 3.49 11.65 5.58
C ASP A 78 3.57 10.17 5.99
N THR A 79 3.08 9.85 7.19
CA THR A 79 3.22 8.52 7.79
C THR A 79 2.51 7.44 6.99
N VAL A 80 1.35 7.75 6.39
CA VAL A 80 0.58 6.81 5.58
C VAL A 80 1.28 6.45 4.27
N LEU A 81 1.94 7.42 3.62
CA LEU A 81 2.73 7.14 2.40
C LEU A 81 3.96 6.31 2.74
N LYS A 82 4.62 6.59 3.87
CA LYS A 82 5.71 5.75 4.39
C LYS A 82 5.24 4.35 4.74
N ALA A 83 4.03 4.20 5.27
CA ALA A 83 3.41 2.91 5.51
C ALA A 83 3.16 2.14 4.19
N LEU A 84 2.73 2.81 3.12
CA LEU A 84 2.61 2.20 1.80
C LEU A 84 3.97 1.72 1.26
N ILE A 85 5.02 2.52 1.41
CA ILE A 85 6.40 2.11 1.03
C ILE A 85 6.79 0.86 1.82
N ASN A 86 6.53 0.81 3.13
CA ASN A 86 6.81 -0.36 3.96
C ASN A 86 6.05 -1.61 3.48
N ILE A 87 4.77 -1.49 3.12
CA ILE A 87 4.01 -2.60 2.54
C ILE A 87 4.59 -3.02 1.18
N ALA A 88 4.94 -2.07 0.32
CA ALA A 88 5.56 -2.34 -0.97
C ALA A 88 6.91 -3.06 -0.82
N GLU A 89 7.70 -2.70 0.18
CA GLU A 89 8.99 -3.32 0.46
C GLU A 89 8.85 -4.74 1.02
N ASN A 90 7.98 -4.90 2.03
CA ASN A 90 7.98 -6.11 2.86
C ASN A 90 6.86 -7.11 2.49
N THR A 91 5.76 -6.64 1.91
CA THR A 91 4.55 -7.46 1.67
C THR A 91 3.86 -7.11 0.35
N ALA A 92 4.63 -6.85 -0.72
CA ALA A 92 4.10 -6.37 -2.01
C ALA A 92 2.97 -7.25 -2.60
N LYS A 93 2.97 -8.56 -2.33
CA LYS A 93 1.90 -9.48 -2.77
C LYS A 93 0.52 -9.09 -2.24
N TYR A 94 0.43 -8.39 -1.11
CA TYR A 94 -0.81 -7.84 -0.57
C TYR A 94 -1.35 -6.67 -1.40
N LEU A 95 -0.53 -6.00 -2.21
CA LEU A 95 -0.99 -4.90 -3.07
C LEU A 95 -1.48 -5.37 -4.44
N ARG A 96 -1.32 -6.66 -4.79
CA ARG A 96 -1.61 -7.20 -6.13
C ARG A 96 -2.97 -6.81 -6.73
N PRO A 97 -4.11 -6.84 -6.01
CA PRO A 97 -5.42 -6.46 -6.56
C PRO A 97 -5.55 -4.96 -6.85
N ALA A 98 -4.79 -4.12 -6.12
CA ALA A 98 -4.84 -2.66 -6.25
C ALA A 98 -3.60 -2.08 -6.96
N ILE A 99 -2.72 -2.92 -7.52
CA ILE A 99 -1.44 -2.46 -8.06
C ILE A 99 -1.62 -1.42 -9.16
N ASP A 100 -2.62 -1.60 -10.02
CA ASP A 100 -2.92 -0.64 -11.08
C ASP A 100 -3.39 0.71 -10.52
N ASN A 101 -4.30 0.68 -9.54
CA ASN A 101 -4.80 1.90 -8.88
C ASN A 101 -3.69 2.65 -8.15
N ILE A 102 -2.80 1.94 -7.45
CA ILE A 102 -1.63 2.54 -6.77
C ILE A 102 -0.71 3.19 -7.81
N PHE A 103 -0.46 2.51 -8.93
CA PHE A 103 0.36 3.05 -10.01
C PHE A 103 -0.22 4.33 -10.61
N LYS A 104 -1.52 4.34 -10.93
CA LYS A 104 -2.22 5.54 -11.41
C LYS A 104 -2.08 6.68 -10.43
N LEU A 105 -2.42 6.43 -9.16
CA LEU A 105 -2.40 7.42 -8.11
C LEU A 105 -1.01 8.06 -7.94
N CYS A 106 0.04 7.24 -7.86
CA CYS A 106 1.41 7.74 -7.73
C CYS A 106 1.86 8.53 -8.98
N LEU A 107 1.55 8.04 -10.18
CA LEU A 107 1.90 8.73 -11.43
C LEU A 107 1.18 10.08 -11.56
N GLU A 108 -0.12 10.14 -11.25
CA GLU A 108 -0.89 11.38 -11.25
C GLU A 108 -0.32 12.38 -10.24
N THR A 109 0.03 11.91 -9.04
CA THR A 109 0.67 12.74 -8.00
C THR A 109 1.95 13.38 -8.51
N ILE A 110 2.82 12.58 -9.15
CA ILE A 110 4.11 13.05 -9.68
C ILE A 110 3.92 14.08 -10.81
N LYS A 111 2.90 13.88 -11.67
CA LYS A 111 2.62 14.77 -12.82
C LYS A 111 2.04 16.11 -12.39
N LYS A 112 1.16 16.14 -11.39
CA LYS A 112 0.40 17.33 -10.96
C LYS A 112 1.19 18.22 -9.98
N LYS A 113 2.25 18.86 -10.47
CA LYS A 113 3.18 19.69 -9.67
C LYS A 113 2.54 20.83 -8.87
N GLY A 114 1.37 21.33 -9.29
CA GLY A 114 0.65 22.41 -8.61
C GLY A 114 -0.40 21.94 -7.60
N GLU A 115 -0.73 20.65 -7.57
CA GLU A 115 -1.76 20.09 -6.66
C GLU A 115 -1.15 19.39 -5.44
N PHE A 116 0.08 18.87 -5.58
CA PHE A 116 0.76 18.11 -4.53
C PHE A 116 2.12 18.70 -4.21
N GLU A 117 2.47 18.74 -2.93
CA GLU A 117 3.80 19.17 -2.47
C GLU A 117 4.93 18.30 -3.01
N GLU A 118 6.14 18.86 -3.08
CA GLU A 118 7.32 18.14 -3.57
C GLU A 118 7.65 16.90 -2.74
N SER A 119 7.51 16.98 -1.42
CA SER A 119 7.66 15.86 -0.48
C SER A 119 6.74 14.68 -0.85
N ARG A 120 5.46 14.96 -1.17
CA ARG A 120 4.46 13.96 -1.56
C ARG A 120 4.81 13.30 -2.88
N ARG A 121 5.26 14.09 -3.86
CA ARG A 121 5.71 13.56 -5.16
C ARG A 121 6.94 12.68 -5.02
N HIS A 122 7.87 13.02 -4.12
CA HIS A 122 9.03 12.18 -3.83
C HIS A 122 8.62 10.85 -3.20
N LEU A 123 7.70 10.85 -2.23
CA LEU A 123 7.19 9.61 -1.64
C LEU A 123 6.41 8.76 -2.66
N ALA A 124 5.58 9.38 -3.50
CA ALA A 124 4.89 8.68 -4.57
C ALA A 124 5.87 8.05 -5.58
N LEU A 125 6.96 8.74 -5.90
CA LEU A 125 8.03 8.18 -6.73
C LEU A 125 8.71 7.00 -6.03
N GLU A 126 9.02 7.13 -4.75
CA GLU A 126 9.63 6.06 -3.95
C GLU A 126 8.76 4.79 -3.95
N VAL A 127 7.43 4.92 -3.77
CA VAL A 127 6.50 3.77 -3.88
C VAL A 127 6.64 3.04 -5.21
N LEU A 128 6.71 3.77 -6.33
CA LEU A 128 6.87 3.18 -7.66
C LEU A 128 8.22 2.47 -7.83
N ILE A 129 9.28 3.04 -7.26
CA ILE A 129 10.63 2.46 -7.27
C ILE A 129 10.63 1.16 -6.45
N THR A 130 10.19 1.23 -5.20
CA THR A 130 10.13 0.08 -4.30
C THR A 130 9.32 -1.06 -4.92
N LEU A 131 8.15 -0.79 -5.47
CA LEU A 131 7.33 -1.82 -6.15
C LEU A 131 8.02 -2.44 -7.37
N SER A 132 8.83 -1.66 -8.08
CA SER A 132 9.58 -2.14 -9.24
C SER A 132 10.71 -3.09 -8.83
N GLU A 133 11.35 -2.79 -7.70
CA GLU A 133 12.43 -3.61 -7.15
C GLU A 133 11.91 -4.88 -6.49
N THR A 134 10.87 -4.78 -5.66
CA THR A 134 10.37 -5.92 -4.85
C THR A 134 9.31 -6.76 -5.56
N ALA A 135 8.61 -6.19 -6.55
CA ALA A 135 7.49 -6.84 -7.22
C ALA A 135 7.50 -6.62 -8.75
N SER A 136 8.69 -6.64 -9.37
CA SER A 136 8.89 -6.45 -10.81
C SER A 136 7.93 -7.27 -11.70
N GLY A 137 7.61 -8.51 -11.31
CA GLY A 137 6.64 -9.35 -12.02
C GLY A 137 5.21 -8.81 -12.02
N MET A 138 4.77 -8.17 -10.93
CA MET A 138 3.47 -7.50 -10.84
C MET A 138 3.48 -6.21 -11.66
N VAL A 139 4.54 -5.42 -11.53
CA VAL A 139 4.72 -4.17 -12.25
C VAL A 139 4.73 -4.37 -13.77
N ARG A 140 5.37 -5.43 -14.26
CA ARG A 140 5.40 -5.78 -15.70
C ARG A 140 4.02 -5.97 -16.32
N LYS A 141 3.01 -6.31 -15.53
CA LYS A 141 1.63 -6.50 -16.02
C LYS A 141 0.90 -5.19 -16.25
N VAL A 142 1.16 -4.17 -15.42
CA VAL A 142 0.51 -2.86 -15.50
C VAL A 142 1.31 -1.85 -16.34
N LYS A 143 2.65 -1.98 -16.40
CA LYS A 143 3.52 -1.01 -17.08
C LYS A 143 3.14 -0.73 -18.53
N LYS A 144 2.62 -1.72 -19.27
CA LYS A 144 2.28 -1.57 -20.70
C LYS A 144 1.32 -0.40 -20.93
N GLN A 145 0.41 -0.16 -19.99
CA GLN A 145 -0.57 0.93 -20.07
C GLN A 145 0.08 2.32 -19.86
N TYR A 146 1.13 2.40 -19.05
CA TYR A 146 1.77 3.67 -18.69
C TYR A 146 2.98 4.02 -19.54
N LEU A 147 3.57 3.07 -20.27
CA LEU A 147 4.73 3.31 -21.14
C LEU A 147 4.45 4.37 -22.21
N ASP A 148 3.21 4.44 -22.71
CA ASP A 148 2.80 5.41 -23.73
C ASP A 148 2.58 6.81 -23.12
N GLU A 149 2.02 6.90 -21.91
CA GLU A 149 1.84 8.17 -21.19
C GLU A 149 3.16 8.80 -20.72
N LEU A 150 4.23 8.01 -20.60
CA LEU A 150 5.53 8.43 -20.09
C LEU A 150 6.45 9.05 -21.16
N GLY A 151 5.91 9.34 -22.36
CA GLY A 151 6.60 9.95 -23.49
C GLY A 151 7.10 11.38 -23.25
N LYS A 152 8.21 11.51 -22.49
CA LYS A 152 9.25 12.58 -22.48
C LYS A 152 10.25 12.43 -21.32
N ASN A 153 9.89 11.72 -20.24
CA ASN A 153 10.72 11.47 -19.05
C ASN A 153 11.36 10.05 -19.02
N LYS A 154 11.59 9.47 -20.19
CA LYS A 154 11.97 8.04 -20.35
C LYS A 154 13.27 7.64 -19.63
N ILE A 155 14.26 8.54 -19.53
CA ILE A 155 15.61 8.18 -19.07
C ILE A 155 15.68 7.88 -17.56
N LYS A 156 14.95 8.64 -16.71
CA LYS A 156 14.90 8.37 -15.26
C LYS A 156 14.06 7.15 -14.91
N PHE A 157 12.94 6.93 -15.63
CA PHE A 157 12.04 5.80 -15.38
C PHE A 157 12.59 4.46 -15.90
N TYR A 158 13.29 4.42 -17.04
CA TYR A 158 13.92 3.19 -17.55
C TYR A 158 14.96 2.61 -16.58
N PHE A 159 15.70 3.48 -15.88
CA PHE A 159 16.72 3.06 -14.92
C PHE A 159 16.12 2.50 -13.61
N LEU A 160 14.90 2.91 -13.24
CA LEU A 160 14.19 2.51 -12.02
C LEU A 160 13.35 1.23 -12.19
N PHE A 161 12.91 0.92 -13.42
CA PHE A 161 11.98 -0.21 -13.69
C PHE A 161 12.63 -1.45 -14.32
N PHE A 162 13.87 -1.34 -14.82
CA PHE A 162 14.48 -2.38 -15.68
C PHE A 162 15.96 -2.68 -15.36
N LYS A 163 16.41 -2.50 -14.12
CA LYS A 163 17.55 -3.30 -13.66
C LYS A 163 17.17 -4.79 -13.62
#